data_AF-A0A3D2JQX1-F1
#
_entry.id   AF-A0A3D2JQX1-F1
#
_cell.length_a   1.000
_cell.length_b   1.000
_cell.length_c   1.000
_cell.angle_alpha   90.00
_cell.angle_beta   90.00
_cell.angle_gamma   90.00
#
_symmetry.space_group_name_H-M   'P 1'
#
loop_
_entity.id
_entity.type
_entity.pdbx_description
1 polymer ?
#
loop_
_entity_poly.entity_id
_entity_poly.type
_entity_poly.pdbx_seq_one_letter_code
_entity_poly.pdbx_strand_id
1 'polypeptide(L)'
;MADLLDFAGDPDTVPLIWDPGNDASGNENLFQLAMISSAFDTSASGMVAAATKLQANANNVANANTNGYQTQRVDLVESPAGVEARAASVGAPNRADAAANPNGNSPLPPSDVNLADEMVSMVANGNFYQANMRALQAADDMMGTLLDTNA
;
A
#
# COMPACT_ATOMS: atom_id res chain seq x y z
N MET A 1 32.38 15.88 17.69
CA MET A 1 31.78 14.53 17.80
C MET A 1 30.31 14.75 18.14
N ALA A 2 29.44 14.15 17.33
CA ALA A 2 28.00 14.25 17.44
C ALA A 2 27.47 13.61 18.72
N ASP A 3 26.38 14.16 19.25
CA ASP A 3 25.38 13.48 20.08
C ASP A 3 24.06 14.18 19.74
N LEU A 4 23.34 13.74 18.69
CA LEU A 4 22.24 12.77 18.76
C LEU A 4 21.29 13.03 19.94
N LEU A 5 20.61 14.16 19.81
CA LEU A 5 19.47 14.63 20.60
C LEU A 5 18.43 13.52 20.84
N ASP A 6 18.26 13.21 22.12
CA ASP A 6 16.98 13.10 22.82
C ASP A 6 15.73 13.38 21.94
N PHE A 7 15.07 12.30 21.53
CA PHE A 7 13.86 12.30 20.66
C PHE A 7 12.55 12.28 21.48
N ALA A 8 12.59 12.54 22.78
CA ALA A 8 11.40 12.40 23.62
C ALA A 8 11.08 13.69 24.40
N GLY A 9 10.44 14.65 23.72
CA GLY A 9 9.59 15.62 24.43
C GLY A 9 9.71 17.08 24.08
N ASP A 10 9.92 17.45 22.81
CA ASP A 10 9.71 18.83 22.41
C ASP A 10 8.21 19.08 22.12
N PRO A 11 7.48 19.88 22.92
CA PRO A 11 6.11 20.28 22.60
C PRO A 11 6.01 21.17 21.34
N ASP A 12 7.14 21.63 20.79
CA ASP A 12 7.21 22.42 19.56
C ASP A 12 7.53 21.57 18.30
N THR A 13 7.56 20.24 18.40
CA THR A 13 7.45 19.40 17.19
C THR A 13 6.02 19.46 16.68
N VAL A 14 5.67 20.59 16.06
CA VAL A 14 4.62 20.62 15.06
C VAL A 14 4.89 19.44 14.13
N PRO A 15 3.96 18.47 13.98
CA PRO A 15 4.09 17.48 12.93
C PRO A 15 4.34 18.27 11.64
N LEU A 16 5.17 17.73 10.73
CA LEU A 16 5.38 18.29 9.39
C LEU A 16 4.10 18.16 8.52
N ILE A 17 2.95 18.46 9.10
CA ILE A 17 1.74 18.87 8.42
C ILE A 17 2.04 20.27 7.90
N TRP A 18 2.21 20.35 6.59
CA TRP A 18 2.36 21.60 5.86
C TRP A 18 1.29 22.62 6.30
N ASP A 19 1.72 23.77 6.85
CA ASP A 19 0.87 24.89 7.26
C ASP A 19 0.89 25.98 6.16
N PRO A 20 -0.14 26.04 5.29
CA PRO A 20 -0.22 27.00 4.19
C PRO A 20 -0.15 28.48 4.61
N GLY A 21 -0.38 28.79 5.89
CA GLY A 21 -0.48 30.17 6.37
C GLY A 21 0.85 30.78 6.82
N ASN A 22 1.84 29.95 7.17
CA ASN A 22 3.05 30.42 7.88
C ASN A 22 4.36 30.19 7.10
N ASP A 23 4.37 29.33 6.07
CA ASP A 23 5.55 29.03 5.24
C ASP A 23 5.58 29.76 3.88
N ALA A 24 4.52 30.51 3.55
CA ALA A 24 4.29 31.18 2.27
C ALA A 24 5.26 32.35 1.95
N SER A 25 6.40 32.45 2.63
CA SER A 25 7.43 33.47 2.38
C SER A 25 8.29 33.14 1.14
N GLY A 26 7.67 33.20 -0.04
CA GLY A 26 8.32 33.71 -1.24
C GLY A 26 9.19 32.77 -2.08
N ASN A 27 9.15 31.44 -1.90
CA ASN A 27 9.84 30.52 -2.80
C ASN A 27 8.89 29.48 -3.42
N GLU A 28 8.36 29.82 -4.58
CA GLU A 28 7.49 28.93 -5.37
C GLU A 28 8.15 27.56 -5.69
N ASN A 29 9.49 27.52 -5.67
CA ASN A 29 10.28 26.30 -5.83
C ASN A 29 10.16 25.31 -4.65
N LEU A 30 9.98 25.79 -3.40
CA LEU A 30 9.78 24.88 -2.26
C LEU A 30 8.35 24.33 -2.21
N PHE A 31 7.36 25.14 -2.60
CA PHE A 31 5.98 24.68 -2.71
C PHE A 31 5.85 23.56 -3.76
N GLN A 32 6.49 23.74 -4.92
CA GLN A 32 6.53 22.71 -5.96
C GLN A 32 7.24 21.44 -5.47
N LEU A 33 8.34 21.57 -4.73
CA LEU A 33 9.07 20.41 -4.19
C LEU A 33 8.24 19.64 -3.14
N ALA A 34 7.51 20.33 -2.27
CA ALA A 34 6.63 19.71 -1.27
C ALA A 34 5.41 19.00 -1.91
N MET A 35 4.86 19.56 -2.98
CA MET A 35 3.82 18.87 -3.77
C MET A 35 4.37 17.64 -4.48
N ILE A 36 5.59 17.70 -5.02
CA ILE A 36 6.22 16.55 -5.70
C ILE A 36 6.54 15.44 -4.69
N SER A 37 7.03 15.77 -3.48
CA SER A 37 7.34 14.77 -2.46
C SER A 37 6.08 14.06 -1.95
N SER A 38 5.00 14.79 -1.68
CA SER A 38 3.72 14.20 -1.25
C SER A 38 3.07 13.34 -2.34
N ALA A 39 3.21 13.73 -3.62
CA ALA A 39 2.78 12.91 -4.75
C ALA A 39 3.62 11.63 -4.89
N PHE A 40 4.93 11.70 -4.65
CA PHE A 40 5.81 10.54 -4.62
C PHE A 40 5.42 9.58 -3.49
N ASP A 41 5.24 10.08 -2.27
CA ASP A 41 4.85 9.27 -1.10
C ASP A 41 3.51 8.58 -1.31
N THR A 42 2.54 9.27 -1.91
CA THR A 42 1.23 8.70 -2.26
C THR A 42 1.35 7.63 -3.34
N SER A 43 2.14 7.87 -4.38
CA SER A 43 2.33 6.89 -5.46
C SER A 43 3.12 5.66 -4.99
N ALA A 44 4.14 5.86 -4.14
CA ALA A 44 4.95 4.81 -3.55
C ALA A 44 4.11 3.96 -2.58
N SER A 45 3.35 4.58 -1.68
CA SER A 45 2.44 3.88 -0.76
C SER A 45 1.34 3.13 -1.52
N GLY A 46 0.75 3.74 -2.55
CA GLY A 46 -0.20 3.07 -3.46
C GLY A 46 0.41 1.87 -4.18
N MET A 47 1.68 1.93 -4.58
CA MET A 47 2.40 0.82 -5.20
C MET A 47 2.61 -0.34 -4.21
N VAL A 48 3.05 -0.04 -2.99
CA VAL A 48 3.21 -1.04 -1.93
C VAL A 48 1.85 -1.68 -1.62
N ALA A 49 0.78 -0.89 -1.54
CA ALA A 49 -0.57 -1.40 -1.33
C ALA A 49 -1.04 -2.30 -2.48
N ALA A 50 -0.77 -1.93 -3.73
CA ALA A 50 -1.06 -2.77 -4.89
C ALA A 50 -0.29 -4.11 -4.83
N ALA A 51 0.99 -4.07 -4.46
CA ALA A 51 1.86 -5.24 -4.37
C ALA A 51 1.37 -6.23 -3.31
N THR A 52 0.99 -5.75 -2.13
CA THR A 52 0.43 -6.61 -1.08
C THR A 52 -0.88 -7.28 -1.49
N LYS A 53 -1.76 -6.56 -2.22
CA LYS A 53 -3.01 -7.13 -2.73
C LYS A 53 -2.77 -8.15 -3.84
N LEU A 54 -1.80 -7.90 -4.73
CA LEU A 54 -1.34 -8.91 -5.70
C LEU A 54 -0.83 -10.18 -5.01
N GLN A 55 -0.08 -10.03 -3.92
CA GLN A 55 0.42 -11.17 -3.15
C GLN A 55 -0.71 -11.97 -2.51
N ALA A 56 -1.73 -11.31 -1.94
CA ALA A 56 -2.92 -11.99 -1.40
C ALA A 56 -3.70 -12.73 -2.49
N ASN A 57 -3.96 -12.09 -3.63
CA ASN A 57 -4.60 -12.74 -4.77
C ASN A 57 -3.79 -13.94 -5.29
N ALA A 58 -2.46 -13.81 -5.39
CA ALA A 58 -1.61 -14.91 -5.82
C ALA A 58 -1.69 -16.10 -4.86
N ASN A 59 -1.74 -15.84 -3.55
CA ASN A 59 -1.96 -16.88 -2.54
C ASN A 59 -3.35 -17.54 -2.70
N ASN A 60 -4.40 -16.75 -2.97
CA ASN A 60 -5.75 -17.29 -3.20
C ASN A 60 -5.79 -18.18 -4.45
N VAL A 61 -5.24 -17.71 -5.58
CA VAL A 61 -5.18 -18.46 -6.84
C VAL A 61 -4.40 -19.76 -6.68
N ALA A 62 -3.25 -19.72 -5.99
CA ALA A 62 -2.43 -20.91 -5.76
C ALA A 62 -3.16 -21.96 -4.90
N ASN A 63 -4.01 -21.51 -3.97
CA ASN A 63 -4.75 -22.39 -3.06
C ASN A 63 -6.21 -22.61 -3.46
N ALA A 64 -6.63 -22.18 -4.66
CA ALA A 64 -8.02 -22.31 -5.11
C ALA A 64 -8.51 -23.76 -5.21
N ASN A 65 -7.59 -24.72 -5.34
CA ASN A 65 -7.89 -26.15 -5.35
C ASN A 65 -7.53 -26.86 -4.03
N THR A 66 -7.15 -26.11 -2.99
CA THR A 66 -6.80 -26.65 -1.67
C THR A 66 -8.04 -26.71 -0.79
N ASN A 67 -8.48 -27.92 -0.42
CA ASN A 67 -9.61 -28.09 0.51
C ASN A 67 -9.34 -27.37 1.86
N GLY A 68 -10.37 -26.71 2.40
CA GLY A 68 -10.30 -25.94 3.64
C GLY A 68 -9.71 -24.53 3.49
N TYR A 69 -9.27 -24.13 2.30
CA TYR A 69 -8.70 -22.80 2.11
C TYR A 69 -9.79 -21.71 2.04
N GLN A 70 -9.67 -20.72 2.93
CA GLN A 70 -10.48 -19.50 2.95
C GLN A 70 -9.76 -18.35 2.28
N THR A 71 -10.50 -17.60 1.45
CA THR A 71 -10.01 -16.46 0.68
C THR A 71 -9.48 -15.34 1.59
N GLN A 72 -8.26 -14.89 1.32
CA GLN A 72 -7.66 -13.75 2.01
C GLN A 72 -7.92 -12.46 1.23
N ARG A 73 -8.36 -11.40 1.90
CA ARG A 73 -8.59 -10.09 1.26
C ARG A 73 -7.73 -9.01 1.90
N VAL A 74 -7.22 -8.12 1.07
CA VAL A 74 -6.52 -6.91 1.49
C VAL A 74 -7.34 -5.72 1.05
N ASP A 75 -7.72 -4.89 2.01
CA ASP A 75 -8.43 -3.65 1.79
C ASP A 75 -7.42 -2.49 1.82
N LEU A 76 -7.63 -1.52 0.92
CA LEU A 76 -6.80 -0.31 0.89
C LEU A 76 -7.51 0.75 1.72
N VAL A 77 -6.77 1.37 2.63
CA VAL A 77 -7.24 2.45 3.49
C VAL A 77 -6.44 3.70 3.14
N GLU A 78 -7.14 4.78 2.82
CA GLU A 78 -6.53 6.07 2.55
C GLU A 78 -6.21 6.77 3.88
N SER A 79 -5.01 7.34 3.95
CA SER A 79 -4.47 8.09 5.08
C SER A 79 -3.93 9.43 4.55
N PRO A 80 -3.87 10.49 5.36
CA PRO A 80 -3.28 11.78 4.92
C PRO A 80 -1.85 11.68 4.39
N ALA A 81 -1.11 10.62 4.75
CA ALA A 81 0.25 10.34 4.29
C ALA A 81 0.32 9.37 3.08
N GLY A 82 -0.81 8.92 2.53
CA GLY A 82 -0.86 8.03 1.37
C GLY A 82 -1.85 6.87 1.52
N VAL A 83 -1.52 5.71 0.94
CA VAL A 83 -2.39 4.54 0.92
C VAL A 83 -1.77 3.38 1.70
N GLU A 84 -2.50 2.86 2.68
CA GLU A 84 -2.10 1.72 3.48
C GLU A 84 -2.89 0.47 3.07
N ALA A 85 -2.18 -0.64 2.83
CA ALA A 85 -2.82 -1.93 2.66
C ALA A 85 -3.06 -2.59 4.01
N ARG A 86 -4.32 -2.71 4.39
CA ARG A 86 -4.73 -3.43 5.58
C ARG A 86 -5.20 -4.81 5.19
N ALA A 87 -4.56 -5.84 5.73
CA ALA A 87 -5.09 -7.20 5.62
C ALA A 87 -6.47 -7.23 6.30
N ALA A 88 -7.52 -7.36 5.49
CA ALA A 88 -8.84 -7.69 5.99
C ALA A 88 -8.78 -9.17 6.32
N SER A 89 -8.38 -9.48 7.56
CA SER A 89 -8.38 -10.84 8.08
C SER A 89 -9.83 -11.35 8.14
N VAL A 90 -10.33 -11.83 7.00
CA VAL A 90 -11.58 -12.57 6.89
C VAL A 90 -11.29 -13.97 7.40
N GLY A 91 -11.52 -14.18 8.70
CA GLY A 91 -11.39 -15.48 9.34
C GLY A 91 -9.96 -15.98 9.45
N ALA A 92 -9.59 -16.55 10.60
CA ALA A 92 -8.29 -17.20 10.72
C ALA A 92 -8.23 -18.37 9.71
N PRO A 93 -7.30 -18.36 8.73
CA PRO A 93 -7.20 -19.44 7.76
C PRO A 93 -6.89 -20.72 8.54
N ASN A 94 -7.77 -21.72 8.39
CA ASN A 94 -7.61 -23.08 8.90
C ASN A 94 -7.84 -23.32 10.40
N ARG A 95 -8.15 -22.33 11.25
CA ARG A 95 -8.27 -22.62 12.71
C ARG A 95 -9.61 -23.21 13.12
N ALA A 96 -10.71 -22.85 12.43
CA ALA A 96 -12.04 -23.33 12.77
C ALA A 96 -12.33 -24.73 12.22
N ASP A 97 -11.78 -25.04 11.04
CA ASP A 97 -12.09 -26.21 10.23
C ASP A 97 -11.01 -27.31 10.32
N ALA A 98 -9.75 -26.99 10.61
CA ALA A 98 -8.78 -28.00 11.05
C ALA A 98 -9.08 -28.51 12.47
N ALA A 99 -9.68 -27.68 13.34
CA ALA A 99 -10.20 -28.11 14.63
C ALA A 99 -11.46 -28.99 14.51
N ALA A 100 -12.19 -28.90 13.40
CA ALA A 100 -13.38 -29.70 13.13
C ALA A 100 -13.07 -31.13 12.64
N ASN A 101 -11.82 -31.43 12.27
CA ASN A 101 -11.41 -32.76 11.83
C ASN A 101 -10.12 -33.29 12.53
N PRO A 102 -10.16 -33.53 13.85
CA PRO A 102 -9.02 -34.09 14.59
C PRO A 102 -8.67 -35.54 14.17
N ASN A 103 -9.55 -36.22 13.44
CA ASN A 103 -9.46 -37.66 13.17
C ASN A 103 -9.31 -38.00 11.66
N GLY A 104 -9.35 -37.02 10.75
CA GLY A 104 -9.30 -37.25 9.31
C GLY A 104 -10.58 -37.85 8.69
N ASN A 105 -11.66 -37.99 9.45
CA ASN A 105 -12.87 -38.74 9.05
C ASN A 105 -13.89 -37.93 8.24
N SER A 106 -13.81 -36.60 8.20
CA SER A 106 -14.69 -35.75 7.37
C SER A 106 -13.90 -35.08 6.25
N PRO A 107 -14.35 -35.15 4.98
CA PRO A 107 -13.77 -34.36 3.91
C PRO A 107 -13.81 -32.87 4.28
N LEU A 108 -12.66 -32.20 4.20
CA LEU A 108 -12.60 -30.74 4.34
C LEU A 108 -13.46 -30.10 3.23
N PRO A 109 -14.22 -29.02 3.52
CA PRO A 109 -14.97 -28.31 2.50
C PRO A 109 -14.03 -27.87 1.36
N PRO A 110 -14.53 -27.77 0.12
CA PRO A 110 -13.75 -27.19 -0.97
C PRO A 110 -13.36 -25.74 -0.65
N SER A 111 -12.38 -25.20 -1.36
CA SER A 111 -11.99 -23.79 -1.20
C SER A 111 -13.14 -22.85 -1.58
N ASP A 112 -13.25 -21.73 -0.86
CA ASP A 112 -14.20 -20.65 -1.15
C ASP A 112 -13.66 -19.63 -2.19
N VAL A 113 -12.52 -19.92 -2.84
CA VAL A 113 -11.89 -19.02 -3.82
C VAL A 113 -12.58 -19.11 -5.17
N ASN A 114 -13.02 -17.96 -5.70
CA ASN A 114 -13.46 -17.85 -7.09
C ASN A 114 -12.31 -17.40 -7.99
N LEU A 115 -11.75 -18.33 -8.77
CA LEU A 115 -10.62 -18.05 -9.67
C LEU A 115 -10.92 -16.95 -10.70
N ALA A 116 -12.16 -16.86 -11.19
CA ALA A 116 -12.53 -15.81 -12.15
C ALA A 116 -12.43 -14.42 -11.53
N ASP A 117 -12.92 -14.25 -10.30
CA ASP A 117 -12.85 -12.99 -9.57
C ASP A 117 -11.40 -12.65 -9.19
N GLU A 118 -10.60 -13.66 -8.83
CA GLU A 118 -9.19 -13.46 -8.48
C GLU A 118 -8.34 -13.04 -9.68
N MET A 119 -8.58 -13.61 -10.86
CA MET A 119 -7.91 -13.21 -12.09
C MET A 119 -8.28 -11.77 -12.49
N VAL A 120 -9.56 -11.41 -12.42
CA VAL A 120 -10.02 -10.03 -12.68
C VAL A 120 -9.40 -9.06 -11.69
N SER A 121 -9.37 -9.44 -10.41
CA SER A 121 -8.77 -8.63 -9.35
C SER A 121 -7.25 -8.49 -9.54
N MET A 122 -6.56 -9.51 -10.03
CA MET A 122 -5.13 -9.44 -10.36
C MET A 122 -4.86 -8.47 -11.51
N VAL A 123 -5.70 -8.47 -12.56
CA VAL A 123 -5.62 -7.50 -13.65
C VAL A 123 -5.89 -6.09 -13.15
N ALA A 124 -6.92 -5.90 -12.32
CA ALA A 124 -7.24 -4.60 -11.73
C ALA A 124 -6.08 -4.06 -10.87
N ASN A 125 -5.50 -4.90 -10.02
CA ASN A 125 -4.34 -4.53 -9.20
C ASN A 125 -3.09 -4.24 -10.05
N GLY A 126 -2.87 -5.01 -11.13
CA GLY A 126 -1.77 -4.76 -12.07
C GLY A 126 -1.91 -3.42 -12.79
N ASN A 127 -3.13 -3.06 -13.20
CA ASN A 127 -3.42 -1.75 -13.78
C ASN A 127 -3.21 -0.62 -12.75
N PHE A 128 -3.60 -0.83 -11.49
CA PHE A 128 -3.39 0.14 -10.41
C PHE A 128 -1.89 0.37 -10.13
N TYR A 129 -1.09 -0.71 -10.08
CA TYR A 129 0.36 -0.62 -9.97
C TYR A 129 0.98 0.16 -11.14
N GLN A 130 0.56 -0.14 -12.39
CA GLN A 130 1.03 0.58 -13.57
C GLN A 130 0.62 2.05 -13.57
N ALA A 131 -0.58 2.38 -13.09
CA ALA A 131 -1.03 3.76 -12.97
C ALA A 131 -0.15 4.56 -11.99
N ASN A 132 0.15 4.01 -10.82
CA ASN A 132 1.04 4.63 -9.84
C ASN A 132 2.48 4.78 -10.38
N MET A 133 2.98 3.80 -11.14
CA MET A 133 4.28 3.92 -11.81
C MET A 133 4.31 5.06 -12.84
N ARG A 134 3.24 5.24 -13.63
CA ARG A 134 3.17 6.35 -14.58
C ARG A 134 3.12 7.72 -13.90
N ALA A 135 2.46 7.81 -12.75
CA ALA A 135 2.45 9.03 -11.94
C ALA A 135 3.86 9.36 -11.41
N LEU A 136 4.62 8.36 -10.96
CA LEU A 136 6.01 8.53 -10.57
C LEU A 136 6.91 8.97 -11.72
N GLN A 137 6.74 8.38 -12.92
CA GLN A 137 7.48 8.78 -14.11
C GLN A 137 7.20 10.23 -14.49
N ALA A 138 5.94 10.66 -14.44
CA ALA A 138 5.58 12.05 -14.71
C ALA A 138 6.17 13.01 -13.66
N ALA A 139 6.19 12.63 -12.39
CA ALA A 139 6.83 13.40 -11.33
C ALA A 139 8.35 13.51 -11.52
N ASP A 140 9.01 12.41 -11.92
CA ASP A 140 10.43 12.36 -12.24
C ASP A 140 10.79 13.22 -13.45
N ASP A 141 9.99 13.15 -14.53
CA ASP A 141 10.16 14.01 -15.70
C ASP A 141 10.04 15.50 -15.32
N MET A 142 9.06 15.86 -14.49
CA MET A 142 8.91 17.22 -13.96
C MET A 142 10.11 17.65 -13.12
N MET A 143 10.60 16.78 -12.22
CA MET A 143 11.84 17.01 -11.46
C MET A 143 13.05 17.22 -12.36
N GLY A 144 13.20 16.37 -13.39
CA GLY A 144 14.29 16.46 -14.37
C GLY A 144 14.30 17.80 -15.08
N THR A 145 13.14 18.27 -15.54
CA THR A 145 13.04 19.60 -16.17
C THR A 145 13.37 20.75 -15.21
N LEU A 146 13.00 20.67 -13.93
CA LEU A 146 13.33 21.69 -12.94
C LEU A 146 14.83 21.71 -12.61
N LEU A 147 15.48 20.55 -12.57
CA LEU A 147 16.91 20.44 -12.33
C LEU A 147 17.75 20.94 -13.53
N ASP A 148 17.28 20.70 -14.75
CA ASP A 148 17.97 21.11 -15.99
C ASP A 148 17.97 22.64 -16.18
N THR A 149 16.94 23.34 -15.68
CA THR A 149 16.88 24.82 -15.77
C THR A 149 17.87 25.58 -14.86
N ASN A 150 18.55 24.89 -13.94
CA ASN A 150 19.59 25.47 -13.06
C ASN A 150 21.03 25.15 -13.50
N ALA A 151 21.23 24.57 -14.70
CA ALA A 151 22.53 24.27 -15.29
C ALA A 151 23.01 25.33 -16.30
#